data_AF-A0A0U1HQV0-F1
#
_entry.id   AF-A0A0U1HQV0-F1
#
_cell.length_a   1.000
_cell.length_b   1.000
_cell.length_c   1.000
_cell.angle_alpha   90.00
_cell.angle_beta   90.00
_cell.angle_gamma   90.00
#
_symmetry.space_group_name_H-M   'P 1'
#
loop_
_entity.id
_entity.type
_entity.pdbx_description
1 polymer ?
#
loop_
_entity_poly.entity_id
_entity_poly.type
_entity_poly.pdbx_seq_one_letter_code
_entity_poly.pdbx_strand_id
1 'polypeptide(L)'
;MAKIDDYLPTQVEVDKVLFCKKFVDFSPLKWQAKPPPNRLKMQLVPMDEDGIPIYGLSFILLWKPDHDSFENPDESYPKMNLVALYHQKRIFAVDTYPFDKHKNSFKIDHPDFQDSINGPHYHLYYEMAGHYSEKIGFPITENIKPDDFIGYWNYFCTKLNVTCKGKIQLPLEDESGQMGFNL
;
A
#
# COMPACT_ATOMS: atom_id res chain seq x y z
N MET A 1 -12.30 24.87 -14.80
CA MET A 1 -11.15 23.94 -14.88
C MET A 1 -11.40 22.86 -13.85
N ALA A 2 -11.52 21.61 -14.29
CA ALA A 2 -11.64 20.48 -13.37
C ALA A 2 -10.38 20.42 -12.49
N LYS A 3 -10.53 20.30 -11.18
CA LYS A 3 -9.38 20.09 -10.28
C LYS A 3 -8.82 18.70 -10.57
N ILE A 4 -7.53 18.47 -10.29
CA ILE A 4 -6.92 17.12 -10.37
C ILE A 4 -7.74 16.09 -9.58
N ASP A 5 -8.52 16.53 -8.59
CA ASP A 5 -9.41 15.70 -7.80
C ASP A 5 -10.72 15.25 -8.49
N ASP A 6 -11.09 15.84 -9.63
CA ASP A 6 -12.35 15.52 -10.33
C ASP A 6 -12.25 14.29 -11.23
N TYR A 7 -11.02 13.85 -11.56
CA TYR A 7 -10.84 12.65 -12.37
C TYR A 7 -11.21 11.40 -11.55
N LEU A 8 -12.23 10.67 -12.00
CA LEU A 8 -12.55 9.34 -11.52
C LEU A 8 -12.28 8.36 -12.66
N PRO A 9 -11.28 7.47 -12.54
CA PRO A 9 -11.03 6.46 -13.57
C PRO A 9 -12.22 5.50 -13.66
N THR A 10 -12.54 5.06 -14.86
CA THR A 10 -13.52 4.00 -15.07
C THR A 10 -13.02 2.68 -14.49
N GLN A 11 -13.92 1.77 -14.14
CA GLN A 11 -13.55 0.44 -13.66
C GLN A 11 -12.69 -0.30 -14.70
N VAL A 12 -12.98 -0.12 -15.99
CA VAL A 12 -12.22 -0.72 -17.09
C VAL A 12 -10.77 -0.24 -17.11
N GLU A 13 -10.52 1.06 -16.90
CA GLU A 13 -9.16 1.59 -16.80
C GLU A 13 -8.43 1.02 -15.58
N VAL A 14 -9.11 0.99 -14.42
CA VAL A 14 -8.57 0.45 -13.18
C VAL A 14 -8.23 -1.02 -13.31
N ASP A 15 -9.15 -1.85 -13.78
CA ASP A 15 -8.96 -3.30 -13.95
C ASP A 15 -7.80 -3.58 -14.90
N LYS A 16 -7.73 -2.85 -16.02
CA LYS A 16 -6.61 -2.98 -16.97
C LYS A 16 -5.26 -2.72 -16.29
N VAL A 17 -5.18 -1.68 -15.48
CA VAL A 17 -3.94 -1.28 -14.80
C VAL A 17 -3.63 -2.19 -13.61
N LEU A 18 -4.63 -2.68 -12.87
CA LEU A 18 -4.45 -3.60 -11.74
C LEU A 18 -3.99 -4.99 -12.20
N PHE A 19 -4.59 -5.54 -13.25
CA PHE A 19 -4.38 -6.94 -13.64
C PHE A 19 -3.37 -7.15 -14.75
N CYS A 20 -2.94 -6.10 -15.46
CA CYS A 20 -1.85 -6.24 -16.41
C CYS A 20 -0.57 -6.74 -15.71
N LYS A 21 0.19 -7.59 -16.41
CA LYS A 21 1.51 -7.98 -15.94
C LYS A 21 2.41 -6.75 -15.97
N LYS A 22 3.14 -6.55 -14.89
CA LYS A 22 4.03 -5.41 -14.72
C LYS A 22 5.20 -5.74 -13.82
N PHE A 23 6.24 -4.93 -13.89
CA PHE A 23 7.42 -5.12 -13.07
C PHE A 23 7.89 -3.84 -12.39
N VAL A 24 8.62 -4.03 -11.29
CA VAL A 24 9.29 -2.96 -10.55
C VAL A 24 10.75 -3.34 -10.32
N ASP A 25 11.66 -2.38 -10.51
CA ASP A 25 13.08 -2.56 -10.24
C ASP A 25 13.45 -1.82 -8.95
N PHE A 26 13.89 -2.57 -7.94
CA PHE A 26 14.32 -2.04 -6.65
C PHE A 26 15.78 -1.59 -6.65
N SER A 27 16.58 -1.99 -7.64
CA SER A 27 18.03 -1.73 -7.68
C SER A 27 18.42 -0.26 -7.51
N PRO A 28 17.68 0.73 -8.06
CA PRO A 28 18.01 2.15 -7.89
C PRO A 28 17.29 2.81 -6.70
N LEU A 29 16.45 2.09 -5.96
CA LEU A 29 15.53 2.70 -4.99
C LEU A 29 16.10 2.68 -3.57
N LYS A 30 15.84 3.76 -2.84
CA LYS A 30 16.15 3.91 -1.41
C LYS A 30 14.96 4.49 -0.68
N TRP A 31 14.84 4.15 0.60
CA TRP A 31 13.89 4.79 1.50
C TRP A 31 14.22 6.28 1.67
N GLN A 32 13.19 7.12 1.63
CA GLN A 32 13.30 8.55 1.85
C GLN A 32 12.65 8.90 3.19
N ALA A 33 13.37 9.63 4.03
CA ALA A 33 12.81 10.18 5.26
C ALA A 33 11.74 11.22 4.92
N LYS A 34 10.58 11.13 5.58
CA LYS A 34 9.47 12.07 5.45
C LYS A 34 9.24 12.78 6.80
N PRO A 35 9.27 14.12 6.86
CA PRO A 35 8.93 14.84 8.09
C PRO A 35 7.42 14.68 8.42
N PRO A 36 6.97 14.67 9.69
CA PRO A 36 7.69 14.58 10.98
C PRO A 36 7.54 13.21 11.70
N PRO A 37 8.35 12.95 12.76
CA PRO A 37 9.58 12.15 12.69
C PRO A 37 9.35 10.66 12.32
N ASN A 38 10.43 10.03 11.86
CA ASN A 38 10.61 8.58 11.67
C ASN A 38 9.82 7.89 10.55
N ARG A 39 9.13 8.61 9.67
CA ARG A 39 8.42 7.98 8.54
C ARG A 39 9.33 7.76 7.36
N LEU A 40 9.27 6.58 6.76
CA LEU A 40 9.98 6.25 5.54
C LEU A 40 8.98 6.11 4.38
N LYS A 41 9.35 6.65 3.23
CA LYS A 41 8.60 6.52 1.98
C LYS A 41 9.50 5.98 0.88
N MET A 42 9.01 5.01 0.13
CA MET A 42 9.57 4.60 -1.15
C MET A 42 8.51 4.79 -2.23
N GLN A 43 8.91 5.32 -3.38
CA GLN A 43 8.03 5.47 -4.53
C GLN A 43 8.58 4.67 -5.70
N LEU A 44 7.70 3.90 -6.35
CA LEU A 44 8.04 3.05 -7.48
C LEU A 44 7.21 3.43 -8.69
N VAL A 45 7.80 3.22 -9.86
CA VAL A 45 7.14 3.38 -11.16
C VAL A 45 7.10 2.00 -11.82
N PRO A 46 5.93 1.35 -11.86
CA PRO A 46 5.78 0.07 -12.53
C PRO A 46 5.95 0.22 -14.04
N MET A 47 6.55 -0.79 -14.66
CA MET A 47 6.76 -0.88 -16.10
C MET A 47 6.00 -2.07 -16.68
N ASP A 48 5.56 -1.96 -17.93
CA ASP A 48 5.00 -3.08 -18.70
C ASP A 48 6.10 -4.02 -19.20
N GLU A 49 5.74 -5.09 -19.90
CA GLU A 49 6.68 -6.13 -20.36
C GLU A 49 7.79 -5.61 -21.29
N ASP A 50 7.59 -4.47 -21.94
CA ASP A 50 8.58 -3.84 -22.83
C ASP A 50 9.53 -2.90 -22.07
N GLY A 51 9.35 -2.76 -20.76
CA GLY A 51 10.12 -1.84 -19.91
C GLY A 51 9.69 -0.40 -20.03
N ILE A 52 8.47 -0.15 -20.49
CA ILE A 52 7.89 1.18 -20.58
C ILE A 52 7.11 1.46 -19.30
N PRO A 53 7.34 2.61 -18.61
CA PRO A 53 6.53 3.02 -17.48
C PRO A 53 5.04 3.04 -17.81
N ILE A 54 4.23 2.38 -16.99
CA ILE A 54 2.78 2.38 -17.16
C ILE A 54 2.27 3.78 -16.81
N TYR A 55 1.80 4.49 -17.84
CA TYR A 55 1.39 5.88 -17.71
C TYR A 55 0.34 6.07 -16.62
N GLY A 56 0.58 7.02 -15.71
CA GLY A 56 -0.32 7.32 -14.61
C GLY A 56 -0.22 6.39 -13.40
N LEU A 57 0.40 5.22 -13.52
CA LEU A 57 0.53 4.26 -12.41
C LEU A 57 1.80 4.55 -11.58
N SER A 58 1.64 4.57 -10.26
CA SER A 58 2.76 4.59 -9.32
C SER A 58 2.44 3.81 -8.06
N PHE A 59 3.46 3.25 -7.43
CA PHE A 59 3.32 2.64 -6.11
C PHE A 59 4.02 3.49 -5.05
N ILE A 60 3.42 3.55 -3.87
CA ILE A 60 3.99 4.20 -2.69
C ILE A 60 4.01 3.19 -1.56
N LEU A 61 5.19 2.93 -1.02
CA LEU A 61 5.37 2.17 0.22
C LEU A 61 5.65 3.18 1.32
N LEU A 62 4.84 3.13 2.37
CA LEU A 62 5.03 3.91 3.58
C LEU A 62 5.33 2.97 4.72
N TRP A 63 6.31 3.35 5.52
CA TRP A 63 6.63 2.68 6.75
C TRP A 63 6.72 3.72 7.86
N LYS A 64 6.16 3.39 9.02
CA LYS A 64 6.25 4.19 10.24
C LYS A 64 6.61 3.24 11.38
N PRO A 65 7.50 3.65 12.31
CA PRO A 65 7.85 2.83 13.44
C PRO A 65 6.65 2.70 14.36
N ASP A 66 6.63 1.58 15.07
CA ASP A 66 6.07 1.36 16.40
C ASP A 66 4.91 2.29 16.75
N HIS A 67 3.72 1.83 16.36
CA HIS A 67 2.47 2.31 16.88
C HIS A 67 2.01 1.32 17.96
N ASP A 68 1.74 1.85 19.16
CA ASP A 68 1.29 1.05 20.29
C ASP A 68 -0.18 0.67 20.14
N SER A 69 -0.51 -0.55 20.57
CA SER A 69 -1.89 -0.95 20.75
C SER A 69 -2.60 -0.02 21.72
N PHE A 70 -3.81 0.41 21.37
CA PHE A 70 -4.67 1.15 22.30
C PHE A 70 -5.15 0.29 23.47
N GLU A 71 -5.11 -1.04 23.32
CA GLU A 71 -5.66 -2.00 24.29
C GLU A 71 -4.55 -2.70 25.10
N ASN A 72 -3.36 -2.88 24.52
CA ASN A 72 -2.21 -3.50 25.19
C ASN A 72 -0.92 -2.67 25.00
N PRO A 73 -0.54 -1.81 25.96
CA PRO A 73 0.63 -0.93 25.84
C PRO A 73 1.97 -1.64 25.60
N ASP A 74 2.05 -2.95 25.87
CA ASP A 74 3.25 -3.77 25.63
C ASP A 74 3.35 -4.31 24.19
N GLU A 75 2.31 -4.12 23.37
CA GLU A 75 2.28 -4.50 21.95
C GLU A 75 2.46 -3.27 21.06
N SER A 76 3.57 -3.20 20.34
CA SER A 76 3.85 -2.17 19.35
C SER A 76 4.26 -2.81 18.03
N TYR A 77 3.69 -2.30 16.94
CA TYR A 77 3.98 -2.80 15.59
C TYR A 77 4.19 -1.65 14.61
N PRO A 78 5.06 -1.81 13.60
CA PRO A 78 5.20 -0.82 12.56
C PRO A 78 3.89 -0.68 11.78
N LYS A 79 3.55 0.56 11.42
CA LYS A 79 2.44 0.83 10.50
C LYS A 79 2.97 0.93 9.08
N MET A 80 2.51 0.01 8.23
CA MET A 80 2.91 -0.05 6.84
C MET A 80 1.69 0.20 5.95
N ASN A 81 1.88 0.99 4.90
CA ASN A 81 0.85 1.23 3.89
C ASN A 81 1.48 1.05 2.52
N LEU A 82 0.95 0.11 1.74
CA LEU A 82 1.37 -0.14 0.36
C LEU A 82 0.25 0.35 -0.55
N VAL A 83 0.51 1.30 -1.43
CA VAL A 83 -0.54 2.03 -2.15
C VAL A 83 -0.24 2.02 -3.65
N ALA A 84 -1.23 1.65 -4.46
CA ALA A 84 -1.23 1.87 -5.90
C ALA A 84 -2.08 3.09 -6.25
N LEU A 85 -1.46 4.04 -6.95
CA LEU A 85 -2.10 5.24 -7.46
C LEU A 85 -2.17 5.19 -8.98
N TYR A 86 -3.34 5.47 -9.55
CA TYR A 86 -3.52 5.70 -10.98
C TYR A 86 -4.04 7.12 -11.19
N HIS A 87 -3.26 7.96 -11.89
CA HIS A 87 -3.51 9.39 -12.01
C HIS A 87 -3.79 10.06 -10.66
N GLN A 88 -2.98 9.71 -9.65
CA GLN A 88 -3.11 10.16 -8.25
C GLN A 88 -4.36 9.69 -7.49
N LYS A 89 -5.22 8.86 -8.11
CA LYS A 89 -6.32 8.19 -7.41
C LYS A 89 -5.88 6.86 -6.85
N ARG A 90 -6.21 6.58 -5.59
CA ARG A 90 -5.92 5.30 -4.95
C ARG A 90 -6.81 4.22 -5.53
N ILE A 91 -6.19 3.31 -6.29
CA ILE A 91 -6.89 2.19 -6.94
C ILE A 91 -6.77 0.88 -6.17
N PHE A 92 -5.72 0.75 -5.37
CA PHE A 92 -5.52 -0.36 -4.45
C PHE A 92 -4.65 0.09 -3.28
N ALA A 93 -4.87 -0.42 -2.09
CA ALA A 93 -3.95 -0.23 -0.97
C ALA A 93 -4.00 -1.38 0.01
N VAL A 94 -2.93 -1.55 0.79
CA VAL A 94 -2.84 -2.52 1.89
C VAL A 94 -2.44 -1.76 3.14
N ASP A 95 -3.27 -1.86 4.16
CA ASP A 95 -3.07 -1.27 5.48
C ASP A 95 -2.82 -2.42 6.46
N THR A 96 -1.63 -2.44 7.07
CA THR A 96 -1.11 -3.64 7.74
C THR A 96 -1.28 -3.66 9.26
N TYR A 97 -1.77 -2.56 9.84
CA TYR A 97 -1.71 -2.37 11.28
C TYR A 97 -2.76 -3.26 11.98
N PRO A 98 -2.36 -4.11 12.95
CA PRO A 98 -3.25 -5.11 13.54
C PRO A 98 -4.40 -4.51 14.36
N PHE A 99 -4.29 -3.24 14.75
CA PHE A 99 -5.31 -2.54 15.52
C PHE A 99 -6.06 -1.47 14.70
N ASP A 100 -5.86 -1.44 13.37
CA ASP A 100 -6.65 -0.55 12.51
C ASP A 100 -8.12 -0.97 12.52
N LYS A 101 -9.02 0.02 12.47
CA LYS A 101 -10.47 -0.18 12.38
C LYS A 101 -10.95 0.51 11.11
N HIS A 102 -11.49 -0.26 10.18
CA HIS A 102 -12.04 0.25 8.93
C HIS A 102 -13.55 0.04 8.88
N LYS A 103 -14.29 1.05 8.44
CA LYS A 103 -15.74 0.98 8.25
C LYS A 103 -16.09 1.24 6.79
N ASN A 104 -16.71 0.26 6.16
CA ASN A 104 -17.26 0.44 4.82
C ASN A 104 -18.53 1.30 4.90
N SER A 105 -18.50 2.45 4.24
CA SER A 105 -19.63 3.40 4.20
C SER A 105 -20.48 3.25 2.94
N PHE A 106 -20.11 2.32 2.05
CA PHE A 106 -20.81 2.01 0.81
C PHE A 106 -20.80 0.49 0.62
N LYS A 107 -21.95 -0.10 0.28
CA LYS A 107 -22.09 -1.55 0.13
C LYS A 107 -21.73 -1.98 -1.29
N ILE A 108 -20.92 -3.02 -1.40
CA ILE A 108 -20.55 -3.66 -2.66
C ILE A 108 -20.96 -5.13 -2.59
N ASP A 109 -21.38 -5.68 -3.73
CA ASP A 109 -21.62 -7.10 -3.88
C ASP A 109 -20.29 -7.84 -4.09
N HIS A 110 -19.67 -8.23 -2.99
CA HIS A 110 -18.40 -8.96 -2.97
C HIS A 110 -18.41 -9.97 -1.81
N PRO A 111 -17.96 -11.23 -2.02
CA PRO A 111 -18.05 -12.28 -1.01
C PRO A 111 -17.36 -11.93 0.32
N ASP A 112 -16.24 -11.21 0.25
CA ASP A 112 -15.46 -10.83 1.44
C ASP A 112 -15.93 -9.50 2.07
N PHE A 113 -17.04 -8.92 1.59
CA PHE A 113 -17.52 -7.64 2.10
C PHE A 113 -17.96 -7.76 3.57
N GLN A 114 -17.47 -6.84 4.40
CA GLN A 114 -17.88 -6.67 5.79
C GLN A 114 -18.16 -5.19 6.06
N ASP A 115 -19.18 -4.89 6.86
CA ASP A 115 -19.49 -3.50 7.22
C ASP A 115 -18.36 -2.84 8.04
N SER A 116 -17.68 -3.63 8.86
CA SER A 116 -16.56 -3.21 9.70
C SER A 116 -15.47 -4.28 9.68
N ILE A 117 -14.21 -3.85 9.60
CA ILE A 117 -13.03 -4.70 9.60
C ILE A 117 -12.10 -4.22 10.72
N ASN A 118 -11.60 -5.18 11.50
CA ASN A 118 -10.58 -4.94 12.53
C ASN A 118 -9.28 -5.63 12.08
N GLY A 119 -8.18 -4.91 12.12
CA GLY A 119 -6.86 -5.39 11.75
C GLY A 119 -6.49 -5.18 10.28
N PRO A 120 -5.54 -5.97 9.76
CA PRO A 120 -4.99 -5.78 8.42
C PRO A 120 -6.05 -5.95 7.34
N HIS A 121 -6.07 -5.03 6.39
CA HIS A 121 -7.07 -5.00 5.34
C HIS A 121 -6.49 -4.39 4.06
N TYR A 122 -7.16 -4.61 2.94
CA TYR A 122 -6.83 -3.98 1.68
C TYR A 122 -8.01 -3.16 1.17
N HIS A 123 -7.70 -2.06 0.50
CA HIS A 123 -8.65 -1.27 -0.25
C HIS A 123 -8.60 -1.60 -1.72
N LEU A 124 -9.77 -1.60 -2.36
CA LEU A 124 -9.90 -1.79 -3.80
C LEU A 124 -10.88 -0.76 -4.36
N TYR A 125 -10.53 -0.18 -5.50
CA TYR A 125 -11.37 0.80 -6.16
C TYR A 125 -12.58 0.17 -6.84
N TYR A 126 -13.74 0.78 -6.59
CA TYR A 126 -15.00 0.48 -7.28
C TYR A 126 -15.59 1.76 -7.85
N GLU A 127 -15.69 1.85 -9.18
CA GLU A 127 -16.26 3.00 -9.89
C GLU A 127 -17.67 3.33 -9.38
N MET A 128 -18.51 2.31 -9.19
CA MET A 128 -19.90 2.45 -8.75
C MET A 128 -20.06 3.13 -7.38
N ALA A 129 -19.02 3.15 -6.55
CA ALA A 129 -19.02 3.80 -5.26
C ALA A 129 -18.72 5.31 -5.34
N GLY A 130 -18.41 5.85 -6.53
CA GLY A 130 -18.22 7.28 -6.76
C GLY A 130 -17.17 7.90 -5.84
N HIS A 131 -17.57 8.85 -5.00
CA HIS A 131 -16.68 9.49 -4.01
C HIS A 131 -16.18 8.55 -2.88
N TYR A 132 -16.75 7.36 -2.76
CA TYR A 132 -16.31 6.31 -1.83
C TYR A 132 -15.43 5.25 -2.50
N SER A 133 -15.16 5.38 -3.80
CA SER A 133 -14.44 4.41 -4.62
C SER A 133 -13.13 3.93 -4.00
N GLU A 134 -12.31 4.82 -3.48
CA GLU A 134 -11.03 4.47 -2.85
C GLU A 134 -11.15 3.87 -1.44
N LYS A 135 -12.34 3.86 -0.82
CA LYS A 135 -12.53 3.55 0.60
C LYS A 135 -13.10 2.16 0.85
N ILE A 136 -13.49 1.42 -0.19
CA ILE A 136 -14.00 0.06 -0.01
C ILE A 136 -12.85 -0.82 0.47
N GLY A 137 -13.01 -1.46 1.63
CA GLY A 137 -12.00 -2.28 2.28
C GLY A 137 -12.46 -3.71 2.47
N PHE A 138 -11.51 -4.64 2.49
CA PHE A 138 -11.72 -6.08 2.69
C PHE A 138 -10.64 -6.64 3.62
N PRO A 139 -10.96 -7.62 4.47
CA PRO A 139 -9.99 -8.22 5.37
C PRO A 139 -8.87 -8.94 4.59
N ILE A 140 -7.65 -8.90 5.12
CA ILE A 140 -6.59 -9.82 4.70
C ILE A 140 -6.72 -11.07 5.57
N THR A 141 -6.87 -12.23 4.92
CA THR A 141 -7.12 -13.51 5.62
C THR A 141 -5.86 -14.38 5.70
N GLU A 142 -4.86 -14.02 4.92
CA GLU A 142 -3.53 -14.61 4.91
C GLU A 142 -2.83 -14.36 6.24
N ASN A 143 -2.17 -15.39 6.77
CA ASN A 143 -1.45 -15.32 8.03
C ASN A 143 -0.09 -14.62 7.85
N ILE A 144 -0.12 -13.30 7.67
CA ILE A 144 1.06 -12.43 7.56
C ILE A 144 1.28 -11.78 8.93
N LYS A 145 2.51 -11.85 9.46
CA LYS A 145 2.81 -11.23 10.76
C LYS A 145 2.70 -9.70 10.64
N PRO A 146 2.25 -8.99 11.70
CA PRO A 146 2.11 -7.54 11.68
C PRO A 146 3.36 -6.75 11.29
N ASP A 147 4.56 -7.29 11.58
CA ASP A 147 5.87 -6.71 11.30
C ASP A 147 6.51 -7.22 9.98
N ASP A 148 5.88 -8.17 9.29
CA ASP A 148 6.41 -8.78 8.07
C ASP A 148 6.14 -7.93 6.83
N PHE A 149 6.97 -6.90 6.66
CA PHE A 149 6.93 -6.02 5.49
C PHE A 149 7.04 -6.79 4.16
N ILE A 150 7.87 -7.84 4.11
CA ILE A 150 8.05 -8.64 2.89
C ILE A 150 6.80 -9.45 2.57
N GLY A 151 6.17 -10.04 3.59
CA GLY A 151 4.91 -10.75 3.46
C GLY A 151 3.81 -9.87 2.88
N TYR A 152 3.63 -8.66 3.43
CA TYR A 152 2.66 -7.70 2.89
C TYR A 152 3.02 -7.20 1.49
N TRP A 153 4.31 -7.00 1.20
CA TRP A 153 4.77 -6.65 -0.14
C TRP A 153 4.47 -7.75 -1.16
N ASN A 154 4.70 -9.02 -0.80
CA ASN A 154 4.38 -10.16 -1.65
C ASN A 154 2.86 -10.30 -1.87
N TYR A 155 2.05 -10.06 -0.84
CA TYR A 155 0.60 -9.99 -0.97
C TYR A 155 0.18 -8.90 -1.96
N PHE A 156 0.72 -7.69 -1.81
CA PHE A 156 0.47 -6.56 -2.71
C PHE A 156 0.88 -6.89 -4.16
N CYS A 157 2.06 -7.49 -4.36
CA CYS A 157 2.53 -7.90 -5.68
C CYS A 157 1.62 -8.95 -6.32
N THR A 158 1.20 -9.94 -5.55
CA THR A 158 0.34 -11.03 -6.02
C THR A 158 -1.01 -10.50 -6.49
N LYS A 159 -1.64 -9.62 -5.70
CA LYS A 159 -2.93 -9.00 -6.06
C LYS A 159 -2.83 -8.12 -7.31
N LEU A 160 -1.67 -7.53 -7.57
CA LEU A 160 -1.45 -6.61 -8.68
C LEU A 160 -0.69 -7.20 -9.87
N ASN A 161 -0.43 -8.52 -9.90
CA ASN A 161 0.35 -9.16 -10.97
C ASN A 161 1.73 -8.48 -11.23
N VAL A 162 2.44 -8.19 -10.14
CA VAL A 162 3.75 -7.51 -10.16
C VAL A 162 4.88 -8.52 -10.01
N THR A 163 5.88 -8.42 -10.88
CA THR A 163 7.17 -9.11 -10.73
C THR A 163 8.25 -8.13 -10.26
N CYS A 164 9.07 -8.54 -9.30
CA CYS A 164 10.13 -7.68 -8.77
C CYS A 164 11.49 -8.06 -9.37
N LYS A 165 12.30 -7.04 -9.67
CA LYS A 165 13.72 -7.18 -9.98
C LYS A 165 14.55 -6.51 -8.88
N GLY A 166 15.64 -7.17 -8.47
CA GLY A 166 16.42 -6.77 -7.30
C GLY A 166 15.76 -7.17 -5.98
N LYS A 167 16.42 -6.85 -4.86
CA LYS A 167 15.90 -7.10 -3.52
C LYS A 167 15.38 -5.79 -2.94
N ILE A 168 14.17 -5.80 -2.40
CA ILE A 168 13.68 -4.70 -1.58
C ILE A 168 14.53 -4.60 -0.31
N GLN A 169 15.06 -3.42 -0.03
CA GLN A 169 15.75 -3.15 1.22
C GLN A 169 14.70 -2.96 2.31
N LEU A 170 14.87 -3.62 3.46
CA LEU A 170 13.96 -3.41 4.57
C LEU A 170 14.11 -1.96 5.08
N PRO A 171 13.02 -1.36 5.59
CA PRO A 171 13.11 -0.14 6.38
C PRO A 171 14.21 -0.28 7.44
N LEU A 172 15.10 0.71 7.54
CA LEU A 172 16.19 0.78 8.54
C LEU A 172 17.33 -0.24 8.40
N GLU A 173 17.40 -1.06 7.34
CA GLU A 173 18.55 -1.97 7.11
C GLU A 173 19.89 -1.22 6.91
N ASP A 174 19.87 0.03 6.43
CA ASP A 174 21.08 0.87 6.28
C ASP A 174 21.59 1.46 7.63
N GLU A 175 20.83 1.35 8.73
CA GLU A 175 21.23 1.88 10.05
C GLU A 175 22.05 0.90 10.90
N SER A 176 22.23 -0.35 10.46
CA SER A 176 23.06 -1.34 11.18
C SER A 176 24.57 -1.00 11.15
N GLY A 177 24.96 0.10 10.50
CA GLY A 177 26.35 0.51 10.33
C GLY A 177 26.83 1.67 11.22
N GLN A 178 25.96 2.51 11.78
CA GLN A 178 26.39 3.63 12.65
C GLN A 178 25.19 4.33 13.31
N MET A 179 24.68 3.79 14.42
CA MET A 179 24.03 4.63 15.44
C MET A 179 25.08 5.13 16.41
N GLY A 180 25.75 6.23 16.03
CA GLY A 180 26.38 7.10 17.02
C GLY A 180 25.27 7.79 17.80
N PHE A 181 24.98 7.30 19.01
CA PHE A 181 24.24 8.06 20.01
C PHE A 181 25.04 9.33 20.32
N ASN A 182 24.69 10.44 19.67
CA ASN A 182 25.00 11.75 20.22
C ASN A 182 23.78 12.20 21.04
N LEU A 183 23.88 11.92 22.34
CA LEU A 183 23.22 12.69 23.40
C LEU A 183 23.58 14.17 23.29
#